data_AF-A0A7X3USD8-F1
#
_entry.id   AF-A0A7X3USD8-F1
#
_cell.length_a   1.000
_cell.length_b   1.000
_cell.length_c   1.000
_cell.angle_alpha   90.00
_cell.angle_beta   90.00
_cell.angle_gamma   90.00
#
_symmetry.space_group_name_H-M   'P 1'
#
loop_
_entity.id
_entity.type
_entity.pdbx_description
1 polymer ?
#
loop_
_entity_poly.entity_id
_entity_poly.type
_entity_poly.pdbx_seq_one_letter_code
_entity_poly.pdbx_strand_id
1 'polypeptide(L)'
;MQHCIVTKGKGRYNAFPVLNQLPDGRLSIGCISSPFGDHYGLSGWLTFESRDDGRTWTLSEDPLLPPNWPGVSPRERYDRLSGVLPDGTLMAVGSVGHEFWTMDRREEAEARGLRFVVDETYTSRFPGKLIITGYRLAVIRSQDGGNTWDRRTWNVPGYQFTVGFPRGIILEDGTWLLPIYAMRAGGESDCLLFRSVDDGETWHLHEAVPRIGSEWALVETEPNRILGHIRSTCYWDPATVERTFHRDRFYTLEVWSEDGGKTWTRPVETSFEGYPNHLLKLHDGRVLCTYGYRRAPMGIRALISEDGGRTWDTDHEYVLRDDGGGVSSAWPPEKRPRMGGADVGYPISAELDDGTILTVYYITTEDETTHVAATRWHPDRDRPPAPRDG
;
A
#
# COMPACT_ATOMS: atom_id res chain seq x y z
N MET A 1 -10.36 1.48 22.26
CA MET A 1 -9.89 2.08 20.99
C MET A 1 -10.24 3.58 20.91
N GLN A 2 -9.42 4.39 20.23
CA GLN A 2 -9.62 5.84 20.03
C GLN A 2 -9.47 6.17 18.54
N HIS A 3 -10.46 6.83 17.93
CA HIS A 3 -10.43 7.22 16.53
C HIS A 3 -10.12 8.70 16.36
N CYS A 4 -9.31 9.04 15.37
CA CYS A 4 -9.06 10.43 14.96
C CYS A 4 -9.19 10.59 13.44
N ILE A 5 -9.63 11.77 13.02
CA ILE A 5 -9.65 12.15 11.61
C ILE A 5 -8.34 12.90 11.33
N VAL A 6 -7.57 12.43 10.36
CA VAL A 6 -6.33 13.10 9.92
C VAL A 6 -6.68 14.22 8.95
N THR A 7 -7.51 13.93 7.94
CA THR A 7 -8.00 14.93 7.00
C THR A 7 -9.30 14.53 6.36
N LYS A 8 -10.30 15.41 6.44
CA LYS A 8 -11.63 15.26 5.85
C LYS A 8 -12.09 16.59 5.30
N GLY A 9 -12.54 16.62 4.05
CA GLY A 9 -13.03 17.82 3.41
C GLY A 9 -14.08 17.49 2.37
N LYS A 10 -15.23 18.18 2.42
CA LYS A 10 -16.31 17.98 1.45
C LYS A 10 -15.81 18.26 0.03
N GLY A 11 -16.15 17.39 -0.92
CA GLY A 11 -15.68 17.49 -2.31
C GLY A 11 -14.22 17.13 -2.51
N ARG A 12 -13.52 16.64 -1.48
CA ARG A 12 -12.19 16.05 -1.58
C ARG A 12 -12.29 14.53 -1.50
N TYR A 13 -11.38 13.89 -2.20
CA TYR A 13 -11.09 12.48 -2.14
C TYR A 13 -9.70 12.33 -1.50
N ASN A 14 -9.67 12.04 -0.21
CA ASN A 14 -8.42 11.80 0.52
C ASN A 14 -8.30 10.30 0.80
N ALA A 15 -7.29 9.65 0.22
CA ALA A 15 -7.16 8.20 0.28
C ALA A 15 -5.69 7.74 0.30
N PHE A 16 -5.52 6.43 0.52
CA PHE A 16 -4.24 5.72 0.40
C PHE A 16 -3.14 6.33 1.29
N PRO A 17 -3.32 6.35 2.62
CA PRO A 17 -2.31 6.89 3.51
C PRO A 17 -1.05 6.00 3.54
N VAL A 18 0.11 6.64 3.74
CA VAL A 18 1.39 6.03 4.09
C VAL A 18 1.80 6.56 5.46
N LEU A 19 2.06 5.69 6.44
CA LEU A 19 2.49 6.06 7.79
C LEU A 19 3.99 5.79 7.95
N ASN A 20 4.70 6.72 8.57
CA ASN A 20 6.12 6.57 8.93
C ASN A 20 6.30 6.97 10.40
N GLN A 21 7.07 6.17 11.13
CA GLN A 21 7.56 6.48 12.48
C GLN A 21 9.02 6.91 12.37
N LEU A 22 9.34 8.08 12.90
CA LEU A 22 10.68 8.67 12.82
C LEU A 22 11.46 8.36 14.11
N PRO A 23 12.81 8.29 14.04
CA PRO A 23 13.65 8.03 15.21
C PRO A 23 13.52 9.07 16.35
N ASP A 24 13.05 10.28 16.04
CA ASP A 24 12.82 11.35 17.02
C ASP A 24 11.43 11.29 17.68
N GLY A 25 10.70 10.19 17.50
CA GLY A 25 9.37 9.96 18.05
C GLY A 25 8.23 10.59 17.26
N ARG A 26 8.52 11.35 16.20
CA ARG A 26 7.48 11.91 15.33
C ARG A 26 6.83 10.83 14.50
N LEU A 27 5.56 11.06 14.18
CA LEU A 27 4.83 10.28 13.19
C LEU A 27 4.50 11.18 12.01
N SER A 28 4.54 10.62 10.80
CA SER A 28 4.10 11.33 9.60
C SER A 28 3.19 10.49 8.73
N ILE A 29 2.21 11.15 8.13
CA ILE A 29 1.30 10.54 7.15
C ILE A 29 1.41 11.28 5.83
N GLY A 30 1.63 10.55 4.74
CA GLY A 30 1.42 11.04 3.38
C GLY A 30 0.13 10.48 2.81
N CYS A 31 -0.64 11.24 2.03
CA CYS A 31 -1.81 10.71 1.35
C CYS A 31 -2.12 11.41 0.02
N ILE A 32 -2.84 10.70 -0.85
CA ILE A 32 -3.41 11.27 -2.07
C ILE A 32 -4.59 12.17 -1.68
N SER A 33 -4.67 13.35 -2.29
CA SER A 33 -5.78 14.29 -2.10
C SER A 33 -6.20 14.91 -3.43
N SER A 34 -7.44 14.64 -3.83
CA SER A 34 -7.94 14.99 -5.17
C SER A 34 -9.33 15.63 -5.12
N PRO A 35 -9.72 16.50 -6.06
CA PRO A 35 -11.08 17.04 -6.16
C PRO A 35 -12.07 16.08 -6.86
N PHE A 36 -11.69 14.82 -7.04
CA PHE A 36 -12.44 13.76 -7.70
C PHE A 36 -11.95 12.40 -7.20
N GLY A 37 -12.73 11.35 -7.41
CA GLY A 37 -12.31 9.97 -7.11
C GLY A 37 -11.05 9.59 -7.88
N ASP A 38 -9.95 9.36 -7.15
CA ASP A 38 -8.61 9.26 -7.73
C ASP A 38 -7.85 8.04 -7.22
N HIS A 39 -8.05 6.91 -7.91
CA HIS A 39 -7.33 5.65 -7.65
C HIS A 39 -5.96 5.59 -8.35
N TYR A 40 -5.60 6.63 -9.10
CA TYR A 40 -4.33 6.72 -9.82
C TYR A 40 -3.34 7.67 -9.12
N GLY A 41 -3.78 8.56 -8.23
CA GLY A 41 -2.91 9.52 -7.56
C GLY A 41 -2.40 10.60 -8.52
N LEU A 42 -3.31 11.17 -9.31
CA LEU A 42 -3.00 12.11 -10.38
C LEU A 42 -3.06 13.58 -9.95
N SER A 43 -3.74 13.92 -8.86
CA SER A 43 -3.95 15.32 -8.47
C SER A 43 -2.94 15.82 -7.44
N GLY A 44 -3.12 15.49 -6.17
CA GLY A 44 -2.42 16.13 -5.06
C GLY A 44 -1.88 15.14 -4.04
N TRP A 45 -0.91 15.62 -3.27
CA TRP A 45 -0.30 14.92 -2.16
C TRP A 45 -0.35 15.83 -0.94
N LEU A 46 -0.71 15.28 0.22
CA LEU A 46 -0.68 15.99 1.50
C LEU A 46 0.20 15.23 2.47
N THR A 47 0.92 15.97 3.31
CA THR A 47 1.74 15.42 4.39
C THR A 47 1.27 15.98 5.73
N PHE A 48 1.12 15.11 6.71
CA PHE A 48 0.74 15.44 8.08
C PHE A 48 1.81 14.96 9.05
N GLU A 49 1.98 15.71 10.14
CA GLU A 49 2.86 15.38 11.26
C GLU A 49 2.02 15.21 12.52
N SER A 50 2.45 14.29 13.38
CA SER A 50 1.99 14.16 14.76
C SER A 50 3.20 14.15 15.70
N ARG A 51 3.04 14.83 16.85
CA ARG A 51 4.02 14.89 17.95
C ARG A 51 3.47 14.40 19.29
N ASP A 52 2.28 13.80 19.27
CA ASP A 52 1.54 13.36 20.46
C ASP A 52 1.00 11.93 20.30
N ASP A 53 1.81 11.06 19.69
CA ASP A 53 1.53 9.64 19.44
C ASP A 53 0.33 9.38 18.53
N GLY A 54 0.00 10.31 17.62
CA GLY A 54 -1.05 10.17 16.62
C GLY A 54 -2.42 10.64 17.11
N ARG A 55 -2.47 11.38 18.22
CA ARG A 55 -3.73 11.94 18.76
C ARG A 55 -4.17 13.15 17.96
N THR A 56 -3.24 14.00 17.52
CA THR A 56 -3.50 15.15 16.66
C THR A 56 -2.56 15.18 15.46
N TRP A 57 -3.04 15.78 14.36
CA TRP A 57 -2.31 15.82 13.09
C TRP A 57 -2.35 17.23 12.52
N THR A 58 -1.20 17.73 12.08
CA THR A 58 -1.07 19.04 11.43
C THR A 58 -0.44 18.89 10.06
N LEU A 59 -0.95 19.62 9.06
CA LEU A 59 -0.33 19.70 7.75
C LEU A 59 1.12 20.18 7.90
N SER A 60 2.06 19.53 7.23
CA SER A 60 3.49 19.81 7.36
C SER A 60 4.21 19.74 6.03
N GLU A 61 5.01 20.77 5.75
CA GLU A 61 5.94 20.84 4.62
C GLU A 61 7.40 20.58 5.07
N ASP A 62 7.60 20.05 6.29
CA ASP A 62 8.94 19.74 6.79
C ASP A 62 9.64 18.74 5.84
N PRO A 63 10.76 19.14 5.22
CA PRO A 63 11.46 18.31 4.22
C PRO A 63 12.10 17.06 4.82
N LEU A 64 12.22 16.96 6.15
CA LEU A 64 12.74 15.77 6.83
C LEU A 64 11.70 14.67 6.95
N LEU A 65 10.40 14.96 6.75
CA LEU A 65 9.36 13.95 6.78
C LEU A 65 9.40 13.12 5.49
N PRO A 66 9.45 11.78 5.55
CA PRO A 66 9.52 10.92 4.35
C PRO A 66 8.44 11.19 3.29
N PRO A 67 7.18 11.51 3.64
CA PRO A 67 6.18 11.90 2.64
C PRO A 67 6.53 13.16 1.82
N ASN A 68 7.39 14.06 2.34
CA ASN A 68 7.83 15.28 1.66
C ASN A 68 9.08 15.09 0.80
N TRP A 69 9.75 13.94 0.89
CA TRP A 69 10.90 13.66 0.04
C TRP A 69 10.52 13.69 -1.45
N PRO A 70 11.45 14.10 -2.34
CA PRO A 70 11.13 14.37 -3.74
C PRO A 70 10.41 13.23 -4.48
N GLY A 71 9.64 13.58 -5.49
CA GLY A 71 8.95 12.65 -6.37
C GLY A 71 8.26 13.44 -7.48
N VAL A 72 8.18 12.87 -8.68
CA VAL A 72 7.64 13.55 -9.87
C VAL A 72 6.12 13.50 -9.96
N SER A 73 5.46 12.70 -9.12
CA SER A 73 4.01 12.59 -9.03
C SER A 73 3.57 12.21 -7.61
N PRO A 74 2.31 12.50 -7.19
CA PRO A 74 1.77 11.97 -5.94
C PRO A 74 1.83 10.43 -5.90
N ARG A 75 1.69 9.77 -7.04
CA ARG A 75 1.78 8.32 -7.14
C ARG A 75 3.17 7.79 -6.82
N GLU A 76 4.24 8.42 -7.30
CA GLU A 76 5.61 8.07 -6.88
C GLU A 76 5.81 8.29 -5.37
N ARG A 77 5.14 9.30 -4.80
CA ARG A 77 5.23 9.55 -3.37
C ARG A 77 4.56 8.47 -2.52
N TYR A 78 3.50 7.87 -3.07
CA TYR A 78 2.75 6.75 -2.49
C TYR A 78 3.46 5.40 -2.67
N ASP A 79 3.91 5.06 -3.87
CA ASP A 79 4.39 3.72 -4.26
C ASP A 79 5.85 3.45 -3.84
N ARG A 80 6.24 3.79 -2.60
CA ARG A 80 7.62 3.65 -2.15
C ARG A 80 7.78 3.14 -0.72
N LEU A 81 8.95 2.55 -0.50
CA LEU A 81 9.55 2.32 0.81
C LEU A 81 10.56 3.44 1.07
N SER A 82 10.49 4.05 2.24
CA SER A 82 11.39 5.10 2.68
C SER A 82 12.10 4.68 3.96
N GLY A 83 13.35 5.07 4.13
CA GLY A 83 14.12 4.80 5.33
C GLY A 83 15.41 5.60 5.40
N VAL A 84 16.10 5.47 6.54
CA VAL A 84 17.39 6.11 6.80
C VAL A 84 18.43 5.00 6.97
N LEU A 85 19.49 5.05 6.18
CA LEU A 85 20.60 4.10 6.25
C LEU A 85 21.46 4.36 7.51
N PRO A 86 22.28 3.39 7.96
CA PRO A 86 23.11 3.55 9.15
C PRO A 86 24.07 4.76 9.12
N ASP A 87 24.47 5.21 7.93
CA ASP A 87 25.33 6.39 7.73
C ASP A 87 24.56 7.72 7.74
N GLY A 88 23.23 7.69 7.92
CA GLY A 88 22.36 8.86 7.88
C GLY A 88 21.81 9.21 6.49
N THR A 89 22.17 8.46 5.45
CA THR A 89 21.61 8.67 4.10
C THR A 89 20.10 8.44 4.10
N LEU A 90 19.35 9.42 3.62
CA LEU A 90 17.91 9.31 3.39
C LEU A 90 17.69 8.59 2.07
N MET A 91 16.85 7.55 2.05
CA MET A 91 16.58 6.78 0.83
C MET A 91 15.11 6.46 0.66
N ALA A 92 14.59 6.70 -0.54
CA ALA A 92 13.30 6.21 -0.98
C ALA A 92 13.45 5.38 -2.26
N VAL A 93 12.82 4.21 -2.27
CA VAL A 93 12.77 3.29 -3.41
C VAL A 93 11.32 3.01 -3.77
N GLY A 94 10.97 3.10 -5.05
CA GLY A 94 9.58 3.01 -5.48
C GLY A 94 9.42 2.82 -6.97
N SER A 95 8.17 2.80 -7.42
CA SER A 95 7.87 3.05 -8.83
C SER A 95 7.73 4.55 -9.10
N VAL A 96 8.05 5.00 -10.32
CA VAL A 96 7.80 6.38 -10.76
C VAL A 96 6.29 6.69 -10.84
N GLY A 97 5.43 5.66 -10.79
CA GLY A 97 3.99 5.80 -10.87
C GLY A 97 3.53 6.17 -12.29
N HIS A 98 2.39 6.84 -12.40
CA HIS A 98 1.85 7.23 -13.70
C HIS A 98 2.50 8.51 -14.24
N GLU A 99 2.68 8.56 -15.56
CA GLU A 99 3.37 9.67 -16.21
C GLU A 99 2.49 10.37 -17.24
N PHE A 100 2.59 11.69 -17.29
CA PHE A 100 1.88 12.50 -18.28
C PHE A 100 2.77 12.73 -19.50
N TRP A 101 2.39 12.14 -20.62
CA TRP A 101 2.99 12.39 -21.92
C TRP A 101 2.11 13.33 -22.75
N THR A 102 2.69 13.91 -23.79
CA THR A 102 1.94 14.67 -24.80
C THR A 102 1.34 13.72 -25.84
N MET A 103 0.21 14.10 -26.44
CA MET A 103 -0.56 13.21 -27.33
C MET A 103 0.19 12.83 -28.63
N ASP A 104 1.10 13.67 -29.11
CA ASP A 104 1.98 13.40 -30.26
C ASP A 104 2.94 12.22 -30.01
N ARG A 105 3.17 11.84 -28.75
CA ARG A 105 4.00 10.69 -28.37
C ARG A 105 3.19 9.39 -28.20
N ARG A 106 1.94 9.35 -28.66
CA ARG A 106 1.10 8.14 -28.60
C ARG A 106 1.70 6.97 -29.37
N GLU A 107 2.14 7.20 -30.60
CA GLU A 107 2.74 6.14 -31.42
C GLU A 107 4.00 5.58 -30.76
N GLU A 108 4.80 6.43 -30.10
CA GLU A 108 5.96 5.99 -29.31
C GLU A 108 5.53 5.10 -28.13
N ALA A 109 4.51 5.51 -27.38
CA ALA A 109 4.01 4.73 -26.24
C ALA A 109 3.50 3.36 -26.69
N GLU A 110 2.72 3.32 -27.77
CA GLU A 110 2.16 2.10 -28.37
C GLU A 110 3.25 1.19 -28.93
N ALA A 111 4.25 1.74 -29.63
CA ALA A 111 5.40 0.99 -30.14
C ALA A 111 6.24 0.36 -29.01
N ARG A 112 6.24 0.99 -27.84
CA ARG A 112 6.89 0.48 -26.62
C ARG A 112 6.01 -0.49 -25.82
N GLY A 113 4.76 -0.72 -26.25
CA GLY A 113 3.80 -1.56 -25.55
C GLY A 113 3.34 -0.98 -24.21
N LEU A 114 3.43 0.34 -24.02
CA LEU A 114 2.99 1.00 -22.79
C LEU A 114 1.48 1.15 -22.76
N ARG A 115 0.88 0.84 -21.61
CA ARG A 115 -0.55 1.08 -21.37
C ARG A 115 -0.77 2.52 -20.89
N PHE A 116 -1.93 3.07 -21.23
CA PHE A 116 -2.39 4.37 -20.78
C PHE A 116 -3.85 4.35 -20.32
N VAL A 117 -4.22 5.32 -19.49
CA VAL A 117 -5.58 5.48 -18.96
C VAL A 117 -6.50 5.96 -20.09
N VAL A 118 -7.60 5.23 -20.33
CA VAL A 118 -8.64 5.55 -21.34
C VAL A 118 -9.99 5.90 -20.71
N ASP A 119 -9.98 6.20 -19.43
CA ASP A 119 -11.17 6.44 -18.63
C ASP A 119 -11.51 7.93 -18.59
N GLU A 120 -12.73 8.27 -19.03
CA GLU A 120 -13.22 9.64 -19.20
C GLU A 120 -13.20 10.47 -17.92
N THR A 121 -13.33 9.84 -16.74
CA THR A 121 -13.17 10.55 -15.46
C THR A 121 -11.80 11.21 -15.37
N TYR A 122 -10.77 10.58 -15.91
CA TYR A 122 -9.41 11.10 -15.85
C TYR A 122 -9.05 11.87 -17.11
N THR A 123 -9.33 11.36 -18.31
CA THR A 123 -8.91 12.00 -19.56
C THR A 123 -9.55 13.38 -19.77
N SER A 124 -10.81 13.58 -19.35
CA SER A 124 -11.47 14.90 -19.41
C SER A 124 -10.82 15.96 -18.51
N ARG A 125 -10.15 15.55 -17.43
CA ARG A 125 -9.48 16.44 -16.48
C ARG A 125 -8.08 16.85 -16.93
N PHE A 126 -7.49 16.08 -17.85
CA PHE A 126 -6.14 16.31 -18.37
C PHE A 126 -6.16 16.36 -19.91
N PRO A 127 -6.88 17.33 -20.51
CA PRO A 127 -7.00 17.42 -21.96
C PRO A 127 -5.62 17.57 -22.63
N GLY A 128 -5.42 16.87 -23.74
CA GLY A 128 -4.16 16.88 -24.49
C GLY A 128 -3.02 16.11 -23.81
N LYS A 129 -3.30 15.30 -22.78
CA LYS A 129 -2.33 14.43 -22.13
C LYS A 129 -2.64 12.95 -22.36
N LEU A 130 -1.57 12.17 -22.47
CA LEU A 130 -1.58 10.72 -22.43
C LEU A 130 -1.07 10.27 -21.06
N ILE A 131 -1.89 9.57 -20.28
CA ILE A 131 -1.54 9.15 -18.92
C ILE A 131 -0.99 7.71 -18.97
N ILE A 132 0.32 7.55 -18.99
CA ILE A 132 1.01 6.26 -19.03
C ILE A 132 0.90 5.56 -17.68
N THR A 133 0.53 4.29 -17.67
CA THR A 133 0.24 3.55 -16.43
C THR A 133 1.47 2.91 -15.77
N GLY A 134 2.56 3.66 -15.64
CA GLY A 134 3.80 3.28 -14.94
C GLY A 134 4.60 2.15 -15.60
N TYR A 135 5.91 2.37 -15.77
CA TYR A 135 6.82 1.41 -16.40
C TYR A 135 8.26 1.52 -15.86
N ARG A 136 8.46 2.32 -14.81
CA ARG A 136 9.77 2.63 -14.26
C ARG A 136 9.82 2.48 -12.76
N LEU A 137 10.98 2.05 -12.30
CA LEU A 137 11.38 2.09 -10.89
C LEU A 137 12.33 3.27 -10.67
N ALA A 138 12.35 3.77 -9.44
CA ALA A 138 13.21 4.86 -9.02
C ALA A 138 13.81 4.57 -7.64
N VAL A 139 15.04 5.01 -7.48
CA VAL A 139 15.70 5.18 -6.19
C VAL A 139 16.13 6.63 -6.11
N ILE A 140 15.79 7.27 -5.00
CA ILE A 140 16.25 8.61 -4.66
C ILE A 140 16.99 8.58 -3.33
N ARG A 141 18.12 9.29 -3.26
CA ARG A 141 18.99 9.30 -2.09
C ARG A 141 19.48 10.70 -1.77
N SER A 142 19.66 11.01 -0.50
CA SER A 142 20.29 12.23 -0.02
C SER A 142 21.30 11.92 1.07
N GLN A 143 22.53 12.43 0.91
CA GLN A 143 23.63 12.25 1.86
C GLN A 143 23.96 13.53 2.65
N ASP A 144 23.15 14.57 2.48
CA ASP A 144 23.37 15.91 3.06
C ASP A 144 22.14 16.39 3.86
N GLY A 145 21.39 15.44 4.45
CA GLY A 145 20.23 15.75 5.28
C GLY A 145 19.01 16.25 4.49
N GLY A 146 18.88 15.87 3.22
CA GLY A 146 17.75 16.22 2.37
C GLY A 146 17.92 17.49 1.54
N ASN A 147 19.10 18.11 1.54
CA ASN A 147 19.36 19.35 0.79
C ASN A 147 19.49 19.08 -0.72
N THR A 148 20.18 18.00 -1.09
CA THR A 148 20.29 17.53 -2.47
C THR A 148 19.91 16.06 -2.58
N TRP A 149 19.42 15.68 -3.77
CA TRP A 149 18.90 14.34 -4.02
C TRP A 149 19.43 13.78 -5.34
N ASP A 150 20.10 12.64 -5.25
CA ASP A 150 20.44 11.83 -6.41
C ASP A 150 19.23 10.98 -6.81
N ARG A 151 19.05 10.78 -8.11
CA ARG A 151 17.95 9.99 -8.67
C ARG A 151 18.48 9.01 -9.71
N ARG A 152 18.14 7.73 -9.53
CA ARG A 152 18.36 6.67 -10.53
C ARG A 152 17.01 6.08 -10.92
N THR A 153 16.83 5.80 -12.21
CA THR A 153 15.59 5.18 -12.71
C THR A 153 15.89 4.05 -13.68
N TRP A 154 15.04 3.03 -13.67
CA TRP A 154 15.13 1.88 -14.58
C TRP A 154 13.79 1.65 -15.27
N ASN A 155 13.82 1.36 -16.57
CA ASN A 155 12.65 0.83 -17.26
C ASN A 155 12.49 -0.65 -16.91
N VAL A 156 11.25 -1.11 -16.79
CA VAL A 156 10.93 -2.51 -16.50
C VAL A 156 10.44 -3.19 -17.78
N PRO A 157 11.32 -3.88 -18.55
CA PRO A 157 10.97 -4.46 -19.84
C PRO A 157 9.99 -5.63 -19.68
N GLY A 158 9.12 -5.83 -20.68
CA GLY A 158 8.13 -6.93 -20.70
C GLY A 158 6.84 -6.63 -19.95
N TYR A 159 6.76 -5.48 -19.26
CA TYR A 159 5.58 -5.03 -18.51
C TYR A 159 5.02 -3.74 -19.11
N GLN A 160 3.69 -3.69 -19.20
CA GLN A 160 2.94 -2.52 -19.68
C GLN A 160 2.39 -1.66 -18.53
N PHE A 161 2.48 -2.17 -17.30
CA PHE A 161 2.06 -1.53 -16.05
C PHE A 161 2.97 -2.02 -14.93
N THR A 162 3.55 -1.09 -14.17
CA THR A 162 4.41 -1.40 -13.02
C THR A 162 4.21 -0.35 -11.94
N VAL A 163 3.80 -0.78 -10.75
CA VAL A 163 3.60 0.09 -9.59
C VAL A 163 4.08 -0.58 -8.31
N GLY A 164 4.69 0.20 -7.43
CA GLY A 164 5.04 -0.25 -6.09
C GLY A 164 3.81 -0.37 -5.20
N PHE A 165 3.97 -1.03 -4.06
CA PHE A 165 3.00 -0.97 -2.98
C PHE A 165 3.74 -0.60 -1.69
N PRO A 166 3.31 0.41 -0.90
CA PRO A 166 4.04 0.88 0.29
C PRO A 166 3.90 -0.10 1.47
N ARG A 167 4.33 -1.33 1.26
CA ARG A 167 4.37 -2.46 2.20
C ARG A 167 5.69 -3.21 2.07
N GLY A 168 6.72 -2.50 1.64
CA GLY A 168 8.09 -2.98 1.66
C GLY A 168 8.65 -2.98 3.06
N ILE A 169 9.73 -3.74 3.24
CA ILE A 169 10.42 -3.89 4.52
C ILE A 169 11.92 -3.77 4.32
N ILE A 170 12.61 -3.41 5.38
CA ILE A 170 14.06 -3.58 5.52
C ILE A 170 14.23 -4.75 6.48
N LEU A 171 14.93 -5.79 6.04
CA LEU A 171 15.21 -6.95 6.89
C LEU A 171 16.18 -6.58 8.02
N GLU A 172 16.22 -7.40 9.07
CA GLU A 172 17.14 -7.26 10.21
C GLU A 172 18.62 -7.20 9.75
N ASP A 173 18.96 -7.84 8.63
CA ASP A 173 20.31 -7.83 8.05
C ASP A 173 20.63 -6.61 7.16
N GLY A 174 19.67 -5.67 7.02
CA GLY A 174 19.79 -4.48 6.17
C GLY A 174 19.32 -4.66 4.73
N THR A 175 18.86 -5.84 4.32
CA THR A 175 18.32 -6.06 2.97
C THR A 175 17.02 -5.27 2.75
N TRP A 176 16.96 -4.47 1.69
CA TRP A 176 15.76 -3.72 1.30
C TRP A 176 14.89 -4.53 0.35
N LEU A 177 13.59 -4.60 0.63
CA LEU A 177 12.60 -5.33 -0.16
C LEU A 177 11.39 -4.44 -0.49
N LEU A 178 11.23 -4.08 -1.76
CA LEU A 178 10.06 -3.36 -2.25
C LEU A 178 9.13 -4.28 -3.07
N PRO A 179 7.90 -4.55 -2.61
CA PRO A 179 6.90 -5.26 -3.39
C PRO A 179 6.35 -4.38 -4.52
N ILE A 180 6.30 -4.96 -5.71
CA ILE A 180 5.77 -4.37 -6.94
C ILE A 180 4.71 -5.32 -7.49
N TYR A 181 3.63 -4.76 -8.04
CA TYR A 181 2.73 -5.52 -8.88
C TYR A 181 2.74 -4.94 -10.28
N ALA A 182 2.83 -5.84 -11.26
CA ALA A 182 3.04 -5.47 -12.64
C ALA A 182 2.14 -6.30 -13.54
N MET A 183 1.85 -5.78 -14.73
CA MET A 183 1.06 -6.47 -15.74
C MET A 183 1.89 -6.62 -17.01
N ARG A 184 2.01 -7.85 -17.51
CA ARG A 184 2.67 -8.19 -18.76
C ARG A 184 1.86 -7.69 -19.94
N ALA A 185 2.49 -7.58 -21.10
CA ALA A 185 1.82 -7.27 -22.37
C ALA A 185 0.65 -8.24 -22.70
N GLY A 186 0.76 -9.51 -22.31
CA GLY A 186 -0.30 -10.52 -22.48
C GLY A 186 -1.51 -10.39 -21.55
N GLY A 187 -1.44 -9.50 -20.56
CA GLY A 187 -2.50 -9.25 -19.58
C GLY A 187 -2.42 -10.10 -18.31
N GLU A 188 -1.45 -11.00 -18.21
CA GLU A 188 -1.08 -11.63 -16.93
C GLU A 188 -0.45 -10.60 -15.99
N SER A 189 -0.65 -10.78 -14.69
CA SER A 189 -0.03 -9.94 -13.67
C SER A 189 0.97 -10.76 -12.87
N ASP A 190 2.02 -10.12 -12.37
CA ASP A 190 3.05 -10.74 -11.53
C ASP A 190 3.29 -9.88 -10.29
N CYS A 191 3.63 -10.54 -9.18
CA CYS A 191 4.27 -9.91 -8.03
C CYS A 191 5.79 -9.94 -8.26
N LEU A 192 6.41 -8.76 -8.30
CA LEU A 192 7.85 -8.57 -8.47
C LEU A 192 8.44 -7.99 -7.20
N LEU A 193 9.67 -8.36 -6.87
CA LEU A 193 10.37 -7.86 -5.69
C LEU A 193 11.63 -7.11 -6.12
N PHE A 194 11.71 -5.82 -5.80
CA PHE A 194 12.91 -5.03 -6.04
C PHE A 194 13.77 -5.02 -4.78
N ARG A 195 14.96 -5.62 -4.89
CA ARG A 195 15.78 -6.06 -3.76
C ARG A 195 17.18 -5.46 -3.82
N SER A 196 17.69 -5.02 -2.67
CA SER A 196 19.06 -4.51 -2.49
C SER A 196 19.66 -5.09 -1.20
N VAL A 197 20.95 -5.45 -1.23
CA VAL A 197 21.71 -6.01 -0.08
C VAL A 197 22.93 -5.17 0.30
N ASP A 198 23.15 -4.06 -0.39
CA ASP A 198 24.33 -3.22 -0.29
C ASP A 198 23.93 -1.76 -0.10
N ASP A 199 23.01 -1.51 0.84
CA ASP A 199 22.55 -0.17 1.23
C ASP A 199 22.01 0.67 0.05
N GLY A 200 21.44 0.00 -0.95
CA GLY A 200 20.80 0.63 -2.11
C GLY A 200 21.79 1.05 -3.19
N GLU A 201 23.04 0.56 -3.17
CA GLU A 201 24.00 0.78 -4.25
C GLU A 201 23.60 0.02 -5.52
N THR A 202 23.22 -1.26 -5.38
CA THR A 202 22.75 -2.10 -6.48
C THR A 202 21.37 -2.69 -6.20
N TRP A 203 20.61 -2.91 -7.27
CA TRP A 203 19.24 -3.39 -7.17
C TRP A 203 18.95 -4.50 -8.17
N HIS A 204 18.25 -5.52 -7.72
CA HIS A 204 17.82 -6.66 -8.51
C HIS A 204 16.29 -6.77 -8.47
N LEU A 205 15.68 -6.91 -9.65
CA LEU A 205 14.25 -7.14 -9.77
C LEU A 205 14.01 -8.65 -9.91
N HIS A 206 13.34 -9.24 -8.93
CA HIS A 206 12.98 -10.65 -8.90
C HIS A 206 11.52 -10.84 -9.30
N GLU A 207 11.25 -11.86 -10.10
CA GLU A 207 9.89 -12.35 -10.34
C GLU A 207 9.51 -13.27 -9.16
N ALA A 208 8.87 -12.69 -8.13
CA ALA A 208 8.60 -13.40 -6.88
C ALA A 208 7.47 -14.42 -7.04
N VAL A 209 6.34 -13.98 -7.59
CA VAL A 209 5.18 -14.85 -7.85
C VAL A 209 4.67 -14.60 -9.25
N PRO A 210 4.96 -15.49 -10.22
CA PRO A 210 4.54 -15.30 -11.59
C PRO A 210 3.05 -15.56 -11.78
N ARG A 211 2.43 -14.82 -12.70
CA ARG A 211 1.02 -14.94 -13.12
C ARG A 211 -0.01 -14.70 -12.02
N ILE A 212 0.43 -14.27 -10.85
CA ILE A 212 -0.39 -13.74 -9.76
C ILE A 212 0.21 -12.38 -9.41
N GLY A 213 -0.54 -11.30 -9.64
CA GLY A 213 -0.06 -9.95 -9.40
C GLY A 213 -1.15 -9.03 -8.90
N SER A 214 -0.99 -8.54 -7.69
CA SER A 214 -1.78 -7.48 -7.07
C SER A 214 -1.00 -6.85 -5.92
N GLU A 215 -1.62 -5.88 -5.26
CA GLU A 215 -1.14 -5.27 -4.02
C GLU A 215 -0.70 -6.34 -3.03
N TRP A 216 0.54 -6.28 -2.57
CA TRP A 216 1.09 -7.30 -1.69
C TRP A 216 2.04 -6.76 -0.64
N ALA A 217 1.93 -7.30 0.57
CA ALA A 217 2.62 -6.83 1.78
C ALA A 217 3.60 -7.86 2.31
N LEU A 218 4.67 -7.39 2.94
CA LEU A 218 5.75 -8.22 3.46
C LEU A 218 5.93 -8.02 4.96
N VAL A 219 6.37 -9.06 5.67
CA VAL A 219 6.94 -8.96 7.02
C VAL A 219 8.02 -10.02 7.20
N GLU A 220 9.13 -9.63 7.85
CA GLU A 220 10.12 -10.60 8.31
C GLU A 220 9.66 -11.18 9.65
N THR A 221 9.48 -12.49 9.70
CA THR A 221 8.94 -13.20 10.87
C THR A 221 10.08 -13.71 11.76
N GLU A 222 11.11 -14.25 11.12
CA GLU A 222 12.38 -14.70 11.68
C GLU A 222 13.49 -14.25 10.70
N PRO A 223 14.77 -14.17 11.12
CA PRO A 223 15.84 -13.71 10.23
C PRO A 223 15.84 -14.43 8.88
N ASN A 224 15.77 -13.68 7.78
CA ASN A 224 15.65 -14.13 6.39
C ASN A 224 14.34 -14.88 6.01
N ARG A 225 13.41 -15.07 6.95
CA ARG A 225 12.13 -15.73 6.73
C ARG A 225 10.99 -14.72 6.60
N ILE A 226 10.49 -14.58 5.39
CA ILE A 226 9.55 -13.52 5.01
C ILE A 226 8.19 -14.12 4.70
N LEU A 227 7.16 -13.55 5.30
CA LEU A 227 5.76 -13.77 4.96
C LEU A 227 5.29 -12.68 4.00
N GLY A 228 4.61 -13.09 2.93
CA GLY A 228 3.97 -12.22 1.96
C GLY A 228 2.47 -12.45 1.87
N HIS A 229 1.67 -11.38 1.88
CA HIS A 229 0.22 -11.41 1.66
C HIS A 229 -0.12 -10.67 0.37
N ILE A 230 -0.76 -11.34 -0.58
CA ILE A 230 -1.14 -10.80 -1.89
C ILE A 230 -2.67 -10.68 -1.96
N ARG A 231 -3.16 -9.51 -2.33
CA ARG A 231 -4.58 -9.30 -2.61
C ARG A 231 -5.05 -10.26 -3.71
N SER A 232 -6.07 -11.06 -3.42
CA SER A 232 -6.70 -11.87 -4.46
C SER A 232 -7.48 -10.96 -5.41
N THR A 233 -7.11 -10.98 -6.69
CA THR A 233 -7.85 -10.28 -7.77
C THR A 233 -8.56 -11.25 -8.71
N CYS A 234 -8.43 -12.56 -8.49
CA CYS A 234 -9.05 -13.61 -9.29
C CYS A 234 -9.15 -14.93 -8.50
N TYR A 235 -10.11 -15.78 -8.90
CA TYR A 235 -10.21 -17.16 -8.43
C TYR A 235 -8.88 -17.89 -8.71
N TRP A 236 -8.27 -18.46 -7.67
CA TRP A 236 -7.13 -19.36 -7.78
C TRP A 236 -7.62 -20.78 -7.56
N ASP A 237 -7.74 -21.55 -8.65
CA ASP A 237 -7.92 -23.00 -8.56
C ASP A 237 -6.55 -23.67 -8.68
N PRO A 238 -6.00 -24.23 -7.59
CA PRO A 238 -4.74 -24.96 -7.66
C PRO A 238 -4.81 -26.20 -8.56
N ALA A 239 -6.01 -26.65 -8.98
CA ALA A 239 -6.20 -27.82 -9.85
C ALA A 239 -6.38 -27.49 -11.35
N THR A 240 -6.79 -26.28 -11.75
CA THR A 240 -7.22 -26.03 -13.15
C THR A 240 -6.55 -24.87 -13.89
N VAL A 241 -5.74 -24.01 -13.24
CA VAL A 241 -5.01 -22.89 -13.89
C VAL A 241 -5.91 -21.88 -14.65
N GLU A 242 -7.23 -22.07 -14.73
CA GLU A 242 -8.14 -21.17 -15.43
C GLU A 242 -8.63 -20.02 -14.54
N ARG A 243 -8.45 -18.79 -15.02
CA ARG A 243 -8.96 -17.56 -14.39
C ARG A 243 -10.40 -17.30 -14.83
N THR A 244 -11.39 -17.58 -13.98
CA THR A 244 -12.73 -17.02 -14.15
C THR A 244 -12.87 -15.74 -13.32
N PHE A 245 -13.04 -14.60 -13.99
CA PHE A 245 -13.22 -13.26 -13.38
C PHE A 245 -14.58 -13.06 -12.67
N HIS A 246 -15.33 -14.12 -12.36
CA HIS A 246 -16.77 -13.99 -12.09
C HIS A 246 -17.20 -13.98 -10.61
N ARG A 247 -16.34 -14.24 -9.62
CA ARG A 247 -16.64 -13.95 -8.19
C ARG A 247 -15.36 -13.71 -7.39
N ASP A 248 -15.18 -12.50 -6.89
CA ASP A 248 -14.18 -12.21 -5.85
C ASP A 248 -14.60 -12.92 -4.55
N ARG A 249 -13.82 -13.94 -4.17
CA ARG A 249 -14.04 -14.69 -2.92
C ARG A 249 -13.56 -13.93 -1.68
N PHE A 250 -12.90 -12.78 -1.85
CA PHE A 250 -12.53 -11.84 -0.80
C PHE A 250 -11.42 -12.32 0.18
N TYR A 251 -10.66 -13.37 -0.19
CA TYR A 251 -9.50 -13.84 0.58
C TYR A 251 -8.19 -13.15 0.17
N THR A 252 -7.16 -13.36 0.99
CA THR A 252 -5.76 -13.06 0.67
C THR A 252 -5.02 -14.34 0.27
N LEU A 253 -4.03 -14.20 -0.62
CA LEU A 253 -3.06 -15.26 -0.90
C LEU A 253 -1.82 -15.07 -0.04
N GLU A 254 -1.38 -16.13 0.62
CA GLU A 254 -0.18 -16.19 1.45
C GLU A 254 0.98 -16.86 0.71
N VAL A 255 2.18 -16.30 0.84
CA VAL A 255 3.43 -16.85 0.31
C VAL A 255 4.56 -16.69 1.33
N TRP A 256 5.54 -17.59 1.27
CA TRP A 256 6.71 -17.58 2.15
C TRP A 256 8.00 -17.56 1.35
N SER A 257 9.00 -16.87 1.87
CA SER A 257 10.39 -16.97 1.44
C SER A 257 11.24 -17.39 2.62
N GLU A 258 12.10 -18.38 2.44
CA GLU A 258 13.05 -18.89 3.46
C GLU A 258 14.51 -18.43 3.18
N ASP A 259 14.73 -17.58 2.17
CA ASP A 259 16.07 -17.21 1.68
C ASP A 259 16.26 -15.70 1.44
N GLY A 260 15.56 -14.86 2.22
CA GLY A 260 15.68 -13.40 2.15
C GLY A 260 15.06 -12.78 0.89
N GLY A 261 14.01 -13.40 0.36
CA GLY A 261 13.16 -12.90 -0.72
C GLY A 261 13.58 -13.36 -2.11
N LYS A 262 14.48 -14.34 -2.23
CA LYS A 262 15.03 -14.78 -3.52
C LYS A 262 14.11 -15.82 -4.17
N THR A 263 13.53 -16.72 -3.39
CA THR A 263 12.55 -17.70 -3.84
C THR A 263 11.32 -17.71 -2.95
N TRP A 264 10.18 -18.06 -3.53
CA TRP A 264 8.88 -17.99 -2.85
C TRP A 264 8.11 -19.29 -3.03
N THR A 265 7.33 -19.65 -2.01
CA THR A 265 6.41 -20.80 -2.07
C THR A 265 5.28 -20.55 -3.06
N ARG A 266 4.56 -21.61 -3.41
CA ARG A 266 3.28 -21.46 -4.11
C ARG A 266 2.28 -20.71 -3.22
N PRO A 267 1.44 -19.82 -3.77
CA PRO A 267 0.43 -19.14 -3.00
C PRO A 267 -0.65 -20.08 -2.49
N VAL A 268 -1.04 -19.89 -1.24
CA VAL A 268 -2.15 -20.59 -0.58
C VAL A 268 -3.17 -19.58 -0.06
N GLU A 269 -4.43 -19.97 0.10
CA GLU A 269 -5.46 -19.06 0.62
C GLU A 269 -5.32 -18.90 2.14
N THR A 270 -5.49 -17.69 2.64
CA THR A 270 -5.61 -17.42 4.08
C THR A 270 -6.93 -17.98 4.62
N SER A 271 -6.98 -18.24 5.94
CA SER A 271 -8.20 -18.66 6.64
C SER A 271 -9.22 -17.53 6.86
N PHE A 272 -8.87 -16.28 6.53
CA PHE A 272 -9.70 -15.11 6.72
C PHE A 272 -9.91 -14.33 5.41
N GLU A 273 -10.91 -13.43 5.44
CA GLU A 273 -11.28 -12.57 4.33
C GLU A 273 -10.89 -11.11 4.60
N GLY A 274 -10.37 -10.43 3.58
CA GLY A 274 -10.10 -8.99 3.64
C GLY A 274 -8.74 -8.59 3.07
N TYR A 275 -8.72 -7.44 2.40
CA TYR A 275 -7.56 -6.90 1.71
C TYR A 275 -7.74 -5.40 1.39
N PRO A 276 -6.67 -4.67 0.99
CA PRO A 276 -5.27 -5.10 1.06
C PRO A 276 -4.80 -5.17 2.52
N ASN A 277 -3.75 -5.96 2.75
CA ASN A 277 -3.19 -6.17 4.09
C ASN A 277 -2.00 -5.24 4.36
N HIS A 278 -1.73 -5.02 5.64
CA HIS A 278 -0.44 -4.59 6.16
C HIS A 278 -0.04 -5.56 7.26
N LEU A 279 1.20 -6.03 7.20
CA LEU A 279 1.79 -6.95 8.15
C LEU A 279 2.80 -6.19 9.01
N LEU A 280 2.80 -6.44 10.31
CA LEU A 280 3.73 -5.84 11.26
C LEU A 280 4.15 -6.88 12.29
N LYS A 281 5.46 -7.10 12.46
CA LYS A 281 5.98 -7.87 13.59
C LYS A 281 6.01 -6.93 14.80
N LEU A 282 5.29 -7.30 15.85
CA LEU A 282 5.22 -6.55 17.10
C LEU A 282 6.48 -6.79 17.94
N HIS A 283 6.75 -5.90 18.89
CA HIS A 283 7.93 -5.97 19.76
C HIS A 283 8.00 -7.27 20.58
N ASP A 284 6.86 -7.89 20.88
CA ASP A 284 6.77 -9.17 21.59
C ASP A 284 6.87 -10.41 20.68
N GLY A 285 7.05 -10.20 19.36
CA GLY A 285 7.23 -11.25 18.37
C GLY A 285 5.95 -11.73 17.69
N ARG A 286 4.76 -11.31 18.15
CA ARG A 286 3.50 -11.57 17.45
C ARG A 286 3.48 -10.88 16.09
N VAL A 287 2.69 -11.39 15.15
CA VAL A 287 2.47 -10.74 13.85
C VAL A 287 1.06 -10.19 13.78
N LEU A 288 0.96 -8.89 13.57
CA LEU A 288 -0.29 -8.18 13.31
C LEU A 288 -0.57 -8.14 11.80
N CYS A 289 -1.77 -8.54 11.40
CA CYS A 289 -2.33 -8.24 10.08
C CYS A 289 -3.48 -7.26 10.22
N THR A 290 -3.35 -6.08 9.62
CA THR A 290 -4.46 -5.12 9.48
C THR A 290 -4.92 -5.07 8.03
N TYR A 291 -6.22 -4.95 7.81
CA TYR A 291 -6.78 -5.03 6.46
C TYR A 291 -8.10 -4.29 6.26
N GLY A 292 -8.37 -3.96 5.00
CA GLY A 292 -9.68 -3.45 4.59
C GLY A 292 -10.71 -4.57 4.55
N TYR A 293 -11.87 -4.35 5.16
CA TYR A 293 -13.02 -5.25 5.06
C TYR A 293 -14.11 -4.58 4.24
N ARG A 294 -14.34 -5.08 3.02
CA ARG A 294 -15.21 -4.49 1.98
C ARG A 294 -16.47 -5.33 1.74
N ARG A 295 -16.87 -6.07 2.76
CA ARG A 295 -18.20 -6.68 2.89
C ARG A 295 -18.92 -6.01 4.05
N ALA A 296 -20.25 -5.93 3.99
CA ALA A 296 -21.01 -5.30 5.07
C ALA A 296 -20.91 -6.13 6.36
N PRO A 297 -20.69 -5.48 7.54
CA PRO A 297 -20.40 -4.07 7.72
C PRO A 297 -18.94 -3.74 7.35
N MET A 298 -18.77 -2.76 6.45
CA MET A 298 -17.47 -2.46 5.85
C MET A 298 -16.63 -1.58 6.78
N GLY A 299 -15.31 -1.72 6.69
CA GLY A 299 -14.40 -0.92 7.48
C GLY A 299 -12.99 -1.50 7.53
N ILE A 300 -12.43 -1.54 8.73
CA ILE A 300 -11.04 -1.88 8.99
C ILE A 300 -11.01 -2.95 10.09
N ARG A 301 -10.25 -4.01 9.83
CA ARG A 301 -10.13 -5.13 10.77
C ARG A 301 -8.68 -5.49 11.01
N ALA A 302 -8.44 -6.24 12.08
CA ALA A 302 -7.13 -6.77 12.39
C ALA A 302 -7.21 -8.21 12.94
N LEU A 303 -6.16 -8.97 12.70
CA LEU A 303 -5.91 -10.29 13.25
C LEU A 303 -4.50 -10.35 13.80
N ILE A 304 -4.31 -11.17 14.83
CA ILE A 304 -3.00 -11.45 15.43
C ILE A 304 -2.66 -12.90 15.15
N SER A 305 -1.39 -13.13 14.83
CA SER A 305 -0.77 -14.44 14.81
C SER A 305 0.25 -14.54 15.93
N GLU A 306 0.13 -15.60 16.73
CA GLU A 306 1.01 -15.91 17.85
C GLU A 306 2.22 -16.77 17.43
N ASP A 307 2.19 -17.35 16.22
CA ASP A 307 3.15 -18.35 15.75
C ASP A 307 3.96 -17.87 14.53
N GLY A 308 4.17 -16.55 14.45
CA GLY A 308 4.96 -15.91 13.42
C GLY A 308 4.27 -15.88 12.06
N GLY A 309 2.93 -15.83 12.02
CA GLY A 309 2.13 -15.72 10.81
C GLY A 309 1.68 -17.06 10.21
N ARG A 310 1.88 -18.20 10.89
CA ARG A 310 1.49 -19.52 10.38
C ARG A 310 0.00 -19.78 10.56
N THR A 311 -0.59 -19.26 11.64
CA THR A 311 -2.03 -19.28 11.89
C THR A 311 -2.53 -17.91 12.35
N TRP A 312 -3.82 -17.63 12.12
CA TRP A 312 -4.45 -16.35 12.44
C TRP A 312 -5.62 -16.56 13.40
N ASP A 313 -5.67 -15.78 14.48
CA ASP A 313 -6.71 -15.87 15.51
C ASP A 313 -8.04 -15.26 15.04
N THR A 314 -8.79 -16.00 14.22
CA THR A 314 -10.10 -15.59 13.68
C THR A 314 -11.20 -15.51 14.74
N ASP A 315 -11.00 -16.13 15.90
CA ASP A 315 -11.93 -16.08 17.02
C ASP A 315 -11.86 -14.73 17.75
N HIS A 316 -10.78 -13.96 17.58
CA HIS A 316 -10.61 -12.66 18.23
C HIS A 316 -10.32 -11.55 17.21
N GLU A 317 -11.08 -11.52 16.11
CA GLU A 317 -10.95 -10.50 15.07
C GLU A 317 -11.31 -9.09 15.60
N TYR A 318 -10.36 -8.17 15.49
CA TYR A 318 -10.54 -6.79 15.92
C TYR A 318 -11.31 -6.03 14.85
N VAL A 319 -12.49 -5.51 15.19
CA VAL A 319 -13.23 -4.57 14.35
C VAL A 319 -12.82 -3.15 14.73
N LEU A 320 -11.87 -2.57 13.99
CA LEU A 320 -11.40 -1.20 14.23
C LEU A 320 -12.40 -0.18 13.69
N ARG A 321 -13.08 -0.50 12.58
CA ARG A 321 -14.16 0.28 11.99
C ARG A 321 -15.16 -0.66 11.32
N ASP A 322 -16.44 -0.31 11.42
CA ASP A 322 -17.58 -0.97 10.77
C ASP A 322 -18.60 0.03 10.19
N ASP A 323 -18.27 1.32 10.22
CA ASP A 323 -19.05 2.46 9.73
C ASP A 323 -18.64 2.91 8.32
N GLY A 324 -17.92 2.06 7.59
CA GLY A 324 -17.57 2.27 6.19
C GLY A 324 -18.70 1.87 5.25
N GLY A 325 -18.44 1.97 3.95
CA GLY A 325 -19.40 1.54 2.93
C GLY A 325 -20.19 2.68 2.28
N GLY A 326 -19.99 3.92 2.74
CA GLY A 326 -20.60 5.10 2.14
C GLY A 326 -20.12 5.31 0.70
N VAL A 327 -20.96 5.88 -0.16
CA VAL A 327 -20.63 6.14 -1.56
C VAL A 327 -19.99 7.51 -1.69
N SER A 328 -18.72 7.58 -2.10
CA SER A 328 -18.04 8.87 -2.19
C SER A 328 -18.68 9.80 -3.23
N SER A 329 -19.00 11.02 -2.78
CA SER A 329 -19.53 12.10 -3.62
C SER A 329 -18.52 12.61 -4.65
N ALA A 330 -17.23 12.33 -4.45
CA ALA A 330 -16.15 12.69 -5.37
C ALA A 330 -16.15 11.85 -6.66
N TRP A 331 -16.84 10.72 -6.69
CA TRP A 331 -17.05 9.95 -7.91
C TRP A 331 -18.20 10.52 -8.75
N PRO A 332 -18.04 10.54 -10.09
CA PRO A 332 -19.15 10.81 -11.01
C PRO A 332 -20.33 9.84 -10.76
N PRO A 333 -21.59 10.29 -10.93
CA PRO A 333 -22.78 9.47 -10.68
C PRO A 333 -22.74 8.07 -11.32
N GLU A 334 -22.24 7.97 -12.54
CA GLU A 334 -22.12 6.74 -13.32
C GLU A 334 -21.11 5.73 -12.75
N LYS A 335 -20.15 6.18 -11.93
CA LYS A 335 -19.13 5.34 -11.30
C LYS A 335 -19.46 4.93 -9.88
N ARG A 336 -20.31 5.69 -9.19
CA ARG A 336 -20.68 5.45 -7.79
C ARG A 336 -21.09 4.01 -7.48
N PRO A 337 -21.90 3.30 -8.31
CA PRO A 337 -22.30 1.92 -8.01
C PRO A 337 -21.14 0.92 -8.00
N ARG A 338 -20.05 1.19 -8.73
CA ARG A 338 -18.90 0.29 -8.87
C ARG A 338 -17.71 0.69 -7.99
N MET A 339 -17.48 1.99 -7.85
CA MET A 339 -16.27 2.54 -7.24
C MET A 339 -16.52 3.15 -5.86
N GLY A 340 -17.74 3.58 -5.58
CA GLY A 340 -18.03 4.43 -4.42
C GLY A 340 -18.22 3.68 -3.11
N GLY A 341 -18.95 2.56 -3.11
CA GLY A 341 -19.35 1.88 -1.87
C GLY A 341 -18.23 1.08 -1.20
N ALA A 342 -17.31 0.50 -1.96
CA ALA A 342 -16.21 -0.31 -1.41
C ALA A 342 -14.93 0.51 -1.12
N ASP A 343 -15.02 1.84 -1.13
CA ASP A 343 -13.88 2.75 -1.04
C ASP A 343 -13.45 2.96 0.41
N VAL A 344 -12.83 1.92 0.96
CA VAL A 344 -12.33 1.85 2.34
C VAL A 344 -11.12 0.92 2.40
N GLY A 345 -10.21 1.16 3.36
CA GLY A 345 -9.11 0.25 3.66
C GLY A 345 -7.73 0.86 3.48
N TYR A 346 -6.83 0.05 2.93
CA TYR A 346 -5.39 0.32 2.83
C TYR A 346 -4.74 0.69 4.17
N PRO A 347 -4.99 -0.09 5.24
CA PRO A 347 -4.45 0.26 6.54
C PRO A 347 -2.94 0.11 6.60
N ILE A 348 -2.26 0.95 7.38
CA ILE A 348 -0.86 0.80 7.78
C ILE A 348 -0.80 0.95 9.28
N SER A 349 -0.05 0.08 9.94
CA SER A 349 0.07 0.08 11.39
C SER A 349 1.50 0.32 11.83
N ALA A 350 1.66 1.05 12.93
CA ALA A 350 2.92 1.16 13.67
C ALA A 350 2.65 0.85 15.15
N GLU A 351 3.58 0.16 15.79
CA GLU A 351 3.58 -0.01 17.24
C GLU A 351 4.33 1.15 17.90
N LEU A 352 3.71 1.74 18.92
CA LEU A 352 4.24 2.87 19.66
C LEU A 352 4.98 2.36 20.91
N ASP A 353 5.79 3.23 21.53
CA ASP A 353 6.62 2.88 22.69
C ASP A 353 5.84 2.31 23.89
N ASP A 354 4.56 2.67 24.01
CA ASP A 354 3.67 2.19 25.08
C ASP A 354 2.95 0.87 24.75
N GLY A 355 3.28 0.22 23.63
CA GLY A 355 2.64 -1.01 23.13
C GLY A 355 1.28 -0.77 22.43
N THR A 356 0.82 0.47 22.33
CA THR A 356 -0.35 0.83 21.53
C THR A 356 -0.01 0.74 20.04
N ILE A 357 -0.96 0.27 19.24
CA ILE A 357 -0.92 0.30 17.78
C ILE A 357 -1.65 1.54 17.28
N LEU A 358 -0.99 2.29 16.40
CA LEU A 358 -1.64 3.28 15.54
C LEU A 358 -1.87 2.67 14.16
N THR A 359 -3.12 2.49 13.78
CA THR A 359 -3.51 2.05 12.43
C THR A 359 -4.14 3.20 11.67
N VAL A 360 -3.51 3.65 10.59
CA VAL A 360 -4.04 4.67 9.65
C VAL A 360 -4.72 3.99 8.47
N TYR A 361 -5.73 4.61 7.88
CA TYR A 361 -6.47 4.07 6.73
C TYR A 361 -7.30 5.18 6.08
N TYR A 362 -7.92 4.90 4.94
CA TYR A 362 -8.99 5.75 4.41
C TYR A 362 -10.34 5.06 4.49
N ILE A 363 -11.39 5.87 4.59
CA ILE A 363 -12.76 5.39 4.73
C ILE A 363 -13.75 6.41 4.15
N THR A 364 -14.85 5.91 3.59
CA THR A 364 -16.02 6.71 3.25
C THR A 364 -17.18 6.32 4.15
N THR A 365 -17.63 7.29 4.94
CA THR A 365 -18.77 7.17 5.88
C THR A 365 -20.06 7.66 5.23
N GLU A 366 -21.18 7.58 5.95
CA GLU A 366 -22.53 7.97 5.46
C GLU A 366 -22.64 9.40 4.92
N ASP A 367 -21.73 10.30 5.31
CA ASP A 367 -21.65 11.67 4.80
C ASP A 367 -20.93 11.82 3.45
N GLU A 368 -20.74 10.70 2.74
CA GLU A 368 -20.25 10.62 1.36
C GLU A 368 -18.86 11.24 1.13
N THR A 369 -18.07 11.41 2.20
CA THR A 369 -16.75 12.05 2.15
C THR A 369 -15.65 11.04 2.44
N THR A 370 -14.88 10.70 1.40
CA THR A 370 -13.66 9.87 1.53
C THR A 370 -12.59 10.66 2.29
N HIS A 371 -12.14 10.11 3.41
CA HIS A 371 -11.18 10.76 4.29
C HIS A 371 -10.13 9.81 4.84
N VAL A 372 -9.01 10.37 5.30
CA VAL A 372 -7.98 9.63 6.03
C VAL A 372 -8.26 9.76 7.53
N ALA A 373 -8.23 8.62 8.21
CA ALA A 373 -8.46 8.50 9.64
C ALA A 373 -7.41 7.54 10.25
N ALA A 374 -7.33 7.54 11.57
CA ALA A 374 -6.52 6.60 12.31
C ALA A 374 -7.26 6.07 13.54
N THR A 375 -6.86 4.88 13.99
CA THR A 375 -7.30 4.28 15.25
C THR A 375 -6.09 3.95 16.11
N ARG A 376 -6.09 4.43 17.35
CA ARG A 376 -5.18 3.98 18.41
C ARG A 376 -5.86 2.89 19.24
N TRP A 377 -5.21 1.75 19.37
CA TRP A 377 -5.75 0.57 20.07
C TRP A 377 -4.61 -0.30 20.60
N HIS A 378 -4.87 -1.15 21.58
CA HIS A 378 -3.84 -2.01 22.18
C HIS A 378 -4.25 -3.49 22.01
N PRO A 379 -3.35 -4.37 21.55
CA PRO A 379 -3.69 -5.76 21.20
C PRO A 379 -4.29 -6.51 22.39
N ASP A 380 -3.70 -6.40 23.58
CA ASP A 380 -4.20 -7.15 24.74
C ASP A 380 -5.40 -6.48 25.45
N ARG A 381 -5.39 -5.15 25.60
CA ARG A 381 -6.46 -4.43 26.31
C ARG A 381 -7.75 -4.32 25.51
N ASP A 382 -7.65 -4.18 24.19
CA ASP A 382 -8.80 -4.08 23.29
C ASP A 382 -9.11 -5.45 22.64
N ARG A 383 -8.56 -6.57 23.16
CA ARG A 383 -8.83 -7.92 22.63
C ARG A 383 -10.33 -8.22 22.67
N PRO A 384 -10.96 -8.55 21.53
CA PRO A 384 -12.36 -8.96 21.50
C PRO A 384 -12.56 -10.23 22.34
N PRO A 385 -13.77 -10.49 22.87
CA PRO A 385 -14.08 -11.81 23.39
C PRO A 385 -14.21 -12.81 22.24
N ALA A 386 -13.87 -14.08 22.49
CA ALA A 386 -14.18 -15.16 21.54
C ALA A 386 -15.69 -15.15 21.19
N PRO A 387 -16.08 -15.48 19.94
CA PRO A 387 -17.47 -15.69 19.60
C PRO A 387 -18.05 -16.74 20.55
N ARG A 388 -19.23 -16.46 21.09
CA ARG A 388 -19.95 -17.47 21.87
C ARG A 388 -20.35 -18.57 20.90
N ASP A 389 -19.98 -19.81 21.21
CA ASP A 389 -20.50 -20.98 20.50
C ASP A 389 -22.03 -20.86 20.38
N GLY A 390 -22.52 -20.80 19.15
CA GLY A 390 -23.93 -20.63 18.81
C GLY A 390 -24.75 -21.90 18.93
#